data_AF-A0A4Q3Y913-F1
#
_entry.id   AF-A0A4Q3Y913-F1
#
_cell.length_a   1.000
_cell.length_b   1.000
_cell.length_c   1.000
_cell.angle_alpha   90.00
_cell.angle_beta   90.00
_cell.angle_gamma   90.00
#
_symmetry.space_group_name_H-M   'P 1'
#
loop_
_entity.id
_entity.type
_entity.pdbx_description
1 polymer ?
#
loop_
_entity_poly.entity_id
_entity_poly.type
_entity_poly.pdbx_seq_one_letter_code
_entity_poly.pdbx_strand_id
1 'polypeptide(L)'
;MKEQFLNEAFYNALDAHRQAKKLTWKAVAEKAKVSASTLTRIAQGKRPDVDTLAALCKWSGLSADDFIAYDEVAARPEPLAEIVGHLRADKNLKPEGAQAIEVMIRAAYEQFRKEKVGGED
;
A
#
# COMPACT_ATOMS: atom_id res chain seq x y z
N MET A 1 11.23 -6.19 19.52
CA MET A 1 11.89 -5.58 18.34
C MET A 1 11.21 -4.23 18.10
N LYS A 2 11.89 -3.19 17.60
CA LYS A 2 11.24 -1.87 17.40
C LYS A 2 10.22 -2.00 16.27
N GLU A 3 8.95 -1.94 16.60
CA GLU A 3 7.85 -1.75 15.65
C GLU A 3 8.17 -0.52 14.79
N GLN A 4 8.52 -0.73 13.53
CA GLN A 4 8.83 0.35 12.60
C GLN A 4 7.67 0.51 11.63
N PHE A 5 6.99 1.66 11.76
CA PHE A 5 6.02 2.12 10.77
C PHE A 5 6.66 2.16 9.37
N LEU A 6 6.02 1.50 8.42
CA LEU A 6 6.42 1.33 7.02
C LEU A 6 6.09 2.61 6.22
N ASN A 7 6.84 3.68 6.45
CA ASN A 7 6.54 5.00 5.91
C ASN A 7 6.48 5.05 4.37
N GLU A 8 7.41 4.38 3.69
CA GLU A 8 7.42 4.35 2.21
C GLU A 8 6.20 3.61 1.66
N ALA A 9 5.83 2.47 2.27
CA ALA A 9 4.65 1.73 1.88
C ALA A 9 3.37 2.57 2.09
N PHE A 10 3.26 3.27 3.22
CA PHE A 10 2.15 4.17 3.50
C PHE A 10 2.06 5.30 2.47
N TYR A 11 3.19 5.95 2.16
CA TYR A 11 3.22 7.01 1.15
C TYR A 11 2.82 6.51 -0.23
N ASN A 12 3.33 5.36 -0.66
CA ASN A 12 2.98 4.78 -1.97
C ASN A 12 1.51 4.39 -2.05
N ALA A 13 0.93 3.85 -0.97
CA ALA A 13 -0.50 3.58 -0.90
C ALA A 13 -1.34 4.87 -0.99
N LEU A 14 -0.94 5.94 -0.27
CA LEU A 14 -1.59 7.25 -0.40
C LEU A 14 -1.50 7.81 -1.82
N ASP A 15 -0.34 7.65 -2.47
CA ASP A 15 -0.14 8.11 -3.84
C ASP A 15 -1.03 7.34 -4.82
N ALA A 16 -1.17 6.02 -4.66
CA ALA A 16 -2.09 5.22 -5.46
C ALA A 16 -3.54 5.70 -5.31
N HIS A 17 -4.01 5.97 -4.07
CA HIS A 17 -5.34 6.55 -3.83
C HIS A 17 -5.49 7.95 -4.44
N ARG A 18 -4.45 8.79 -4.37
CA ARG A 18 -4.43 10.12 -5.01
C ARG A 18 -4.56 10.00 -6.52
N GLN A 19 -3.79 9.12 -7.15
CA GLN A 19 -3.80 8.90 -8.60
C GLN A 19 -5.14 8.34 -9.08
N ALA A 20 -5.71 7.36 -8.37
CA ALA A 20 -7.02 6.79 -8.68
C ALA A 20 -8.13 7.84 -8.66
N LYS A 21 -8.05 8.81 -7.74
CA LYS A 21 -8.99 9.95 -7.64
C LYS A 21 -8.60 11.13 -8.55
N LYS A 22 -7.51 11.04 -9.32
CA LYS A 22 -6.96 12.09 -10.20
C LYS A 22 -6.70 13.42 -9.48
N LEU A 23 -6.19 13.36 -8.25
CA LEU A 23 -5.95 14.54 -7.41
C LEU A 23 -4.49 14.99 -7.43
N THR A 24 -4.26 16.29 -7.24
CA THR A 24 -2.93 16.83 -6.92
C THR A 24 -2.64 16.67 -5.43
N TRP A 25 -1.36 16.68 -5.02
CA TRP A 25 -1.01 16.65 -3.61
C TRP A 25 -1.56 17.84 -2.82
N LYS A 26 -1.71 19.01 -3.46
CA LYS A 26 -2.40 20.17 -2.86
C LYS A 26 -3.85 19.85 -2.53
N ALA A 27 -4.58 19.22 -3.46
CA ALA A 27 -5.98 18.83 -3.23
C ALA A 27 -6.09 17.73 -2.15
N VAL A 28 -5.12 16.83 -2.04
CA VAL A 28 -5.05 15.86 -0.93
C VAL A 28 -4.88 16.57 0.40
N ALA A 29 -3.95 17.53 0.50
CA ALA A 29 -3.71 18.31 1.70
C ALA A 29 -5.00 18.99 2.20
N GLU A 30 -5.70 19.68 1.30
CA GLU A 30 -6.97 20.34 1.59
C GLU A 30 -8.06 19.35 2.06
N LYS A 31 -8.22 18.23 1.34
CA LYS A 31 -9.25 17.21 1.66
C LYS A 31 -8.97 16.46 2.97
N ALA A 32 -7.71 16.13 3.22
CA ALA A 32 -7.28 15.47 4.45
C ALA A 32 -7.11 16.46 5.62
N LYS A 33 -7.24 17.78 5.38
CA LYS A 33 -7.04 18.82 6.39
C LYS A 33 -5.64 18.79 7.01
N VAL A 34 -4.62 18.55 6.18
CA VAL A 34 -3.20 18.61 6.56
C VAL A 34 -2.49 19.68 5.73
N SER A 35 -1.33 20.16 6.18
CA SER A 35 -0.57 21.15 5.40
C SER A 35 0.13 20.50 4.20
N ALA A 36 0.29 21.25 3.10
CA ALA A 36 1.08 20.79 1.95
C ALA A 36 2.54 20.47 2.35
N SER A 37 3.13 21.27 3.25
CA SER A 37 4.47 21.03 3.82
C SER A 37 4.55 19.70 4.57
N THR A 38 3.47 19.30 5.27
CA THR A 38 3.39 17.99 5.92
C THR A 38 3.51 16.87 4.90
N LEU A 39 2.79 16.93 3.78
CA LEU A 39 2.88 15.92 2.72
C LEU A 39 4.26 15.90 2.04
N THR A 40 4.87 17.06 1.79
CA THR A 40 6.23 17.14 1.25
C THR A 40 7.24 16.43 2.17
N ARG A 41 7.15 16.66 3.48
CA ARG A 41 8.03 15.98 4.45
C ARG A 41 7.81 14.46 4.45
N ILE A 42 6.56 14.00 4.32
CA ILE A 42 6.25 12.57 4.25
C ILE A 42 6.83 11.95 2.97
N ALA A 43 6.70 12.63 1.84
CA ALA A 43 7.32 12.22 0.57
C ALA A 43 8.85 12.15 0.67
N GLN A 44 9.47 12.95 1.55
CA GLN A 44 10.90 12.92 1.85
C GLN A 44 11.28 11.88 2.92
N GLY A 45 10.35 11.00 3.31
CA GLY A 45 10.61 9.91 4.26
C GLY A 45 10.32 10.25 5.73
N LYS A 46 9.85 11.47 6.05
CA LYS A 46 9.48 11.81 7.43
C LYS A 46 8.17 11.13 7.82
N ARG A 47 8.17 10.45 8.96
CA ARG A 47 6.96 9.82 9.48
C ARG A 47 5.86 10.85 9.80
N PRO A 48 4.60 10.55 9.49
CA PRO A 48 3.49 11.36 9.98
C PRO A 48 3.42 11.29 11.52
N ASP A 49 3.02 12.38 12.14
CA ASP A 49 2.53 12.34 13.53
C ASP A 49 1.15 11.66 13.59
N VAL A 50 0.67 11.39 14.81
CA VAL A 50 -0.58 10.66 15.04
C VAL A 50 -1.78 11.35 14.37
N ASP A 51 -1.87 12.68 14.49
CA ASP A 51 -2.99 13.45 13.92
C ASP A 51 -2.95 13.44 12.38
N THR A 52 -1.76 13.61 11.80
CA THR A 52 -1.56 13.53 10.35
C THR A 52 -1.89 12.14 9.82
N LEU A 53 -1.46 11.08 10.51
CA LEU A 53 -1.74 9.70 10.14
C LEU A 53 -3.25 9.44 10.16
N ALA A 54 -3.93 9.79 11.25
CA ALA A 54 -5.38 9.62 11.38
C ALA A 54 -6.15 10.38 10.29
N ALA A 55 -5.74 11.61 9.98
CA ALA A 55 -6.33 12.43 8.94
C ALA A 55 -6.18 11.80 7.53
N LEU A 56 -4.99 11.28 7.22
CA LEU A 56 -4.71 10.65 5.93
C LEU A 56 -5.35 9.27 5.78
N CYS A 57 -5.39 8.46 6.84
CA CYS A 57 -6.15 7.22 6.89
C CYS A 57 -7.64 7.47 6.65
N LYS A 58 -8.22 8.48 7.33
CA LYS A 58 -9.62 8.85 7.13
C LYS A 58 -9.93 9.30 5.70
N TRP A 59 -9.03 10.05 5.07
CA TRP A 59 -9.21 10.50 3.68
C TRP A 59 -9.09 9.36 2.66
N SER A 60 -8.11 8.49 2.85
CA SER A 60 -7.79 7.41 1.88
C SER A 60 -8.67 6.18 2.06
N GLY A 61 -9.13 5.91 3.29
CA GLY A 61 -9.75 4.65 3.70
C GLY A 61 -8.74 3.57 4.12
N LEU A 62 -7.44 3.91 4.18
CA LEU A 62 -6.39 2.98 4.62
C LEU A 62 -6.39 2.78 6.13
N SER A 63 -6.02 1.58 6.59
CA SER A 63 -5.76 1.31 8.01
C SER A 63 -4.30 1.59 8.35
N ALA A 64 -4.03 2.20 9.51
CA ALA A 64 -2.66 2.40 9.97
C ALA A 64 -1.94 1.07 10.28
N ASP A 65 -2.69 0.07 10.77
CA ASP A 65 -2.19 -1.26 11.11
C ASP A 65 -1.57 -1.98 9.91
N ASP A 66 -2.04 -1.70 8.69
CA ASP A 66 -1.48 -2.29 7.47
C ASP A 66 0.00 -1.90 7.26
N PHE A 67 0.42 -0.79 7.86
CA PHE A 67 1.76 -0.22 7.74
C PHE A 67 2.59 -0.35 9.01
N ILE A 68 2.18 -1.20 9.95
CA ILE A 68 3.01 -1.57 11.10
C ILE A 68 3.73 -2.88 10.77
N ALA A 69 5.05 -2.88 10.91
CA ALA A 69 5.84 -4.11 10.81
C ALA A 69 5.58 -4.99 12.05
N TYR A 70 4.95 -6.15 11.84
CA TYR A 70 4.78 -7.17 12.88
C TYR A 70 5.86 -8.25 12.70
N ASP A 71 6.47 -8.68 13.80
CA ASP A 71 7.41 -9.81 13.81
C ASP A 71 6.69 -11.16 13.62
N GLU A 72 5.41 -11.22 13.99
CA GLU A 72 4.59 -12.40 13.83
C GLU A 72 3.89 -12.39 12.47
N VAL A 73 4.02 -13.51 11.77
CA VAL A 73 3.21 -13.87 10.61
C VAL A 73 1.79 -14.15 11.11
N ALA A 74 1.08 -13.09 11.52
CA ALA A 74 -0.38 -13.16 11.57
C ALA A 74 -0.82 -13.72 10.20
N ALA A 75 -1.82 -14.60 10.21
CA ALA A 75 -2.33 -15.30 9.02
C ALA A 75 -2.98 -14.32 8.02
N ARG A 76 -2.19 -13.38 7.48
CA ARG A 76 -2.54 -12.56 6.34
C ARG A 76 -2.56 -13.48 5.13
N PRO A 77 -3.55 -13.33 4.25
CA PRO A 77 -3.55 -14.05 2.99
C PRO A 77 -2.23 -13.82 2.25
N GLU A 78 -1.83 -14.79 1.44
CA GLU A 78 -0.62 -14.69 0.65
C GLU A 78 -0.74 -13.46 -0.30
N PRO A 79 0.22 -12.52 -0.34
CA PRO A 79 0.05 -11.24 -1.03
C PRO A 79 -0.27 -11.36 -2.53
N LEU A 80 0.32 -12.34 -3.22
CA LEU A 80 0.03 -12.57 -4.63
C LEU A 80 -1.42 -13.07 -4.82
N ALA A 81 -1.93 -13.90 -3.90
CA ALA A 81 -3.34 -14.30 -3.89
C ALA A 81 -4.29 -13.12 -3.67
N GLU A 82 -3.95 -12.16 -2.80
CA GLU A 82 -4.76 -10.95 -2.59
C GLU A 82 -4.82 -10.10 -3.87
N ILE A 83 -3.67 -9.84 -4.49
CA ILE A 83 -3.58 -9.07 -5.74
C ILE A 83 -4.45 -9.72 -6.83
N VAL A 84 -4.34 -11.04 -7.00
CA VAL A 84 -5.14 -11.77 -7.99
C VAL A 84 -6.63 -11.72 -7.66
N GLY A 85 -7.00 -11.86 -6.38
CA GLY A 85 -8.38 -11.71 -5.92
C GLY A 85 -8.96 -10.34 -6.28
N HIS A 86 -8.21 -9.26 -6.05
CA HIS A 86 -8.62 -7.90 -6.39
C HIS A 86 -8.75 -7.68 -7.90
N LEU A 87 -7.81 -8.18 -8.71
CA LEU A 87 -7.88 -8.06 -10.17
C LEU A 87 -9.11 -8.76 -10.75
N ARG A 88 -9.44 -9.96 -10.24
CA ARG A 88 -10.62 -10.71 -10.68
C ARG A 88 -11.94 -10.10 -10.21
N ALA A 89 -11.93 -9.38 -9.09
CA ALA A 89 -13.11 -8.71 -8.53
C ALA A 89 -13.37 -7.32 -9.14
N ASP A 90 -12.40 -6.71 -9.84
CA ASP A 90 -12.53 -5.38 -10.41
C ASP A 90 -13.48 -5.38 -11.63
N LYS A 91 -14.66 -4.77 -11.43
CA LYS A 91 -15.71 -4.64 -12.46
C LYS A 91 -15.32 -3.73 -13.62
N ASN A 92 -14.23 -2.96 -13.51
CA ASN A 92 -13.73 -2.08 -14.56
C ASN A 92 -12.74 -2.79 -15.49
N LEU A 93 -12.31 -4.02 -15.17
CA LEU A 93 -11.45 -4.84 -16.01
C LEU A 93 -12.27 -5.88 -16.78
N LYS A 94 -11.92 -6.08 -18.06
CA LYS A 94 -12.41 -7.22 -18.81
C LYS A 94 -11.77 -8.51 -18.29
N PRO A 95 -12.48 -9.66 -18.30
CA PRO A 95 -11.93 -10.93 -17.80
C PRO A 95 -10.58 -11.29 -18.43
N GLU A 96 -10.42 -11.08 -19.74
CA GLU A 96 -9.19 -11.36 -20.47
C GLU A 96 -8.04 -10.43 -20.05
N GLY A 97 -8.37 -9.17 -19.74
CA GLY A 97 -7.41 -8.18 -19.24
C GLY A 97 -6.91 -8.52 -17.84
N ALA A 98 -7.83 -8.90 -16.94
CA ALA A 98 -7.47 -9.34 -15.59
C ALA A 98 -6.56 -10.58 -15.63
N GLN A 99 -6.85 -11.54 -16.52
CA GLN A 99 -6.01 -12.73 -16.72
C GLN A 99 -4.62 -12.38 -17.25
N ALA A 100 -4.52 -11.49 -18.24
CA ALA A 100 -3.23 -11.07 -18.78
C ALA A 100 -2.35 -10.37 -17.71
N ILE A 101 -2.95 -9.50 -16.90
CA ILE A 101 -2.26 -8.82 -15.79
C ILE A 101 -1.82 -9.85 -14.73
N GLU A 102 -2.67 -10.81 -14.38
CA GLU A 102 -2.32 -11.89 -13.45
C GLU A 102 -1.06 -12.65 -13.93
N VAL A 103 -1.01 -13.04 -15.21
CA VAL A 103 0.15 -13.76 -15.76
C VAL A 103 1.44 -12.94 -15.62
N MET A 104 1.39 -11.65 -15.97
CA MET A 104 2.55 -10.76 -15.87
C MET A 104 3.02 -10.58 -14.42
N ILE A 105 2.09 -10.37 -13.49
CA ILE A 105 2.41 -10.17 -12.08
C ILE A 105 2.97 -11.45 -11.46
N ARG A 106 2.40 -12.62 -11.75
CA ARG A 106 2.92 -13.91 -11.24
C ARG A 106 4.36 -14.13 -11.67
N ALA A 107 4.65 -13.95 -12.96
CA ALA A 107 6.00 -14.12 -13.49
C ALA A 107 7.00 -13.15 -12.83
N ALA A 108 6.64 -11.87 -12.69
CA ALA A 108 7.50 -10.90 -12.02
C ALA A 108 7.67 -11.21 -10.51
N TYR A 109 6.59 -11.59 -9.83
CA TYR A 109 6.61 -11.89 -8.40
C TYR A 109 7.49 -13.11 -8.11
N GLU A 110 7.38 -14.17 -8.89
CA GLU A 110 8.19 -15.38 -8.75
C GLU A 110 9.68 -15.12 -9.04
N GLN A 111 9.99 -14.25 -10.01
CA GLN A 111 11.37 -13.89 -10.34
C GLN A 111 12.08 -13.07 -9.25
N PHE A 112 11.35 -12.20 -8.56
CA PHE A 112 11.93 -11.23 -7.61
C PHE A 112 11.64 -11.52 -6.14
N ARG A 113 10.75 -12.48 -5.82
CA ARG A 113 10.58 -12.92 -4.45
C ARG A 113 11.91 -13.48 -3.93
N LYS A 114 12.25 -13.11 -2.70
CA LYS A 114 13.34 -13.79 -2.00
C LYS A 114 12.94 -15.24 -1.79
N GLU A 115 13.87 -16.17 -2.00
CA GLU A 115 13.69 -17.54 -1.55
C GLU A 115 13.34 -17.51 -0.07
N LYS A 116 12.26 -18.19 0.32
CA LYS A 116 12.07 -18.48 1.74
C LYS A 116 13.27 -19.33 2.10
N VAL A 117 14.18 -18.84 2.94
CA VAL A 117 15.19 -19.69 3.57
C VAL A 117 14.38 -20.79 4.25
N GLY A 118 14.41 -21.99 3.67
CA GLY A 118 13.75 -23.15 4.22
C GLY A 118 14.34 -23.39 5.59
N GLY A 119 13.47 -23.44 6.59
CA GLY A 119 13.77 -24.22 7.78
C GLY A 119 13.83 -25.67 7.35
N GLU A 120 15.04 -26.16 7.10
CA GLU A 120 15.39 -27.55 7.35
C GLU A 120 16.17 -27.59 8.66
N ASP A 121 15.65 -28.44 9.56
CA ASP A 121 16.08 -28.85 10.91
C ASP A 121 15.88 -27.90 12.12
#